data_AF-A0A2E1LX89-F1
#
_entry.id   AF-A0A2E1LX89-F1
#
_cell.length_a   1.000
_cell.length_b   1.000
_cell.length_c   1.000
_cell.angle_alpha   90.00
_cell.angle_beta   90.00
_cell.angle_gamma   90.00
#
_symmetry.space_group_name_H-M   'P 1'
#
loop_
_entity.id
_entity.type
_entity.pdbx_description
1 polymer ?
#
loop_
_entity_poly.entity_id
_entity_poly.type
_entity_poly.pdbx_seq_one_letter_code
_entity_poly.pdbx_strand_id
1 'polypeptide(L)'
;MHAWNHTHLSNDVGNWGQDFQAAQPTWLQGNPYYGIQQPACSNSVIAIGAYSSESLNSVGTEVGGTLAYFSSYGPTLDGRLKPNVSAPGVSVESSLSSFRDGTYTVTSTAEFDGMTYDFAKLSGTSMSSPATAGVVALMLEANPTLTAGDVRDLLEQTAREDNDTGALPSEGDWVWGHGKVTASQAVLAAISGVSSGPTSATPSAAEPLVFHPNPAGDHVWVSGFEEVLSHWELHGLQGQLVKQGNAEGLFLIELDGLPQGMYVLQLQDRTRGLVRRGRLLKTQ
;
A
#
# COMPACT_ATOMS: atom_id res chain seq x y z
N MET A 1 -5.98 23.04 -15.11
CA MET A 1 -4.66 22.40 -15.22
C MET A 1 -4.35 21.87 -13.84
N HIS A 2 -4.19 20.56 -13.68
CA HIS A 2 -3.78 19.95 -12.41
C HIS A 2 -2.25 19.86 -12.46
N ALA A 3 -1.58 20.54 -11.54
CA ALA A 3 -0.13 20.50 -11.38
C ALA A 3 0.19 19.94 -10.00
N TRP A 4 1.26 19.17 -9.92
CA TRP A 4 1.83 18.66 -8.67
C TRP A 4 3.33 18.98 -8.66
N ASN A 5 3.87 19.27 -7.47
CA ASN A 5 5.29 19.53 -7.31
C ASN A 5 6.06 18.21 -7.21
N HIS A 6 7.08 18.10 -8.03
CA HIS A 6 8.09 17.05 -7.93
C HIS A 6 9.42 17.73 -7.62
N THR A 7 9.77 17.80 -6.34
CA THR A 7 11.09 18.31 -5.95
C THR A 7 12.15 17.29 -6.38
N HIS A 8 13.36 17.66 -6.80
CA HIS A 8 14.44 16.69 -6.99
C HIS A 8 15.65 17.34 -6.36
N LEU A 9 16.16 16.77 -5.28
CA LEU A 9 17.39 17.28 -4.72
C LEU A 9 18.54 16.88 -5.65
N SER A 10 19.49 17.79 -5.84
CA SER A 10 20.66 17.59 -6.69
C SER A 10 21.75 16.71 -6.05
N ASN A 11 21.45 16.06 -4.93
CA ASN A 11 22.39 15.27 -4.12
C ASN A 11 22.02 13.78 -4.03
N ASP A 12 21.29 13.25 -5.02
CA ASP A 12 20.90 11.84 -5.13
C ASP A 12 20.06 11.27 -3.96
N VAL A 13 19.44 12.15 -3.16
CA VAL A 13 18.45 11.80 -2.14
C VAL A 13 17.08 12.37 -2.54
N GLY A 14 16.07 11.52 -2.76
CA GLY A 14 14.68 11.95 -3.06
C GLY A 14 13.72 11.60 -1.91
N ASN A 15 12.59 12.27 -1.66
CA ASN A 15 12.06 13.55 -2.12
C ASN A 15 10.98 14.05 -1.14
N TRP A 16 10.64 15.35 -1.20
CA TRP A 16 9.66 16.06 -0.38
C TRP A 16 8.42 16.37 -1.22
N GLY A 17 7.24 15.93 -0.80
CA GLY A 17 6.00 16.56 -1.26
C GLY A 17 5.95 17.97 -0.69
N GLN A 18 6.10 18.98 -1.54
CA GLN A 18 5.94 20.39 -1.13
C GLN A 18 4.66 20.95 -1.75
N ASP A 19 3.95 21.75 -0.97
CA ASP A 19 2.81 22.51 -1.47
C ASP A 19 3.18 23.29 -2.73
N PHE A 20 2.25 23.34 -3.67
CA PHE A 20 2.39 24.23 -4.81
C PHE A 20 2.38 25.69 -4.32
N GLN A 21 3.51 26.38 -4.46
CA GLN A 21 3.57 27.80 -4.16
C GLN A 21 2.83 28.57 -5.25
N ALA A 22 1.79 29.30 -4.86
CA ALA A 22 1.07 30.20 -5.74
C ALA A 22 1.93 31.43 -6.04
N ALA A 23 2.88 31.29 -6.97
CA ALA A 23 3.81 32.36 -7.35
C ALA A 23 3.13 33.53 -8.09
N GLN A 24 1.86 33.39 -8.46
CA GLN A 24 1.06 34.42 -9.12
C GLN A 24 -0.25 34.65 -8.38
N PRO A 25 -0.78 35.90 -8.34
CA PRO A 25 -2.00 36.25 -7.60
C PRO A 25 -3.26 35.47 -8.03
N THR A 26 -3.28 34.92 -9.24
CA THR A 26 -4.42 34.15 -9.78
C THR A 26 -4.28 32.65 -9.61
N TRP A 27 -3.18 32.18 -9.00
CA TRP A 27 -2.97 30.75 -8.76
C TRP A 27 -3.61 30.35 -7.45
N LEU A 28 -4.28 29.20 -7.46
CA LEU A 28 -4.72 28.58 -6.21
C LEU A 28 -3.49 28.01 -5.51
N GLN A 29 -3.44 28.20 -4.19
CA GLN A 29 -2.50 27.46 -3.36
C GLN A 29 -2.78 25.96 -3.54
N GLY A 30 -1.75 25.18 -3.82
CA GLY A 30 -1.91 23.74 -3.99
C GLY A 30 -2.30 23.07 -2.68
N ASN A 31 -2.56 21.76 -2.76
CA ASN A 31 -2.64 20.92 -1.58
C ASN A 31 -1.43 19.95 -1.55
N PRO A 32 -1.11 19.40 -0.39
CA PRO A 32 0.00 18.46 -0.22
C PRO A 32 -0.34 17.01 -0.64
N TYR A 33 -1.54 16.75 -1.18
CA TYR A 33 -1.92 15.42 -1.67
C TYR A 33 -1.18 15.08 -2.97
N TYR A 34 -1.14 13.79 -3.32
CA TYR A 34 -0.40 13.28 -4.49
C TYR A 34 1.12 13.41 -4.37
N GLY A 35 1.65 13.47 -3.15
CA GLY A 35 3.08 13.58 -2.86
C GLY A 35 3.85 12.25 -2.96
N ILE A 36 3.15 11.12 -3.16
CA ILE A 36 3.77 9.78 -3.21
C ILE A 36 4.34 9.51 -4.60
N GLN A 37 5.63 9.21 -4.64
CA GLN A 37 6.40 9.09 -5.88
C GLN A 37 6.96 7.69 -6.07
N GLN A 38 7.59 7.45 -7.21
CA GLN A 38 8.29 6.21 -7.50
C GLN A 38 9.50 6.03 -6.57
N PRO A 39 9.77 4.82 -6.07
CA PRO A 39 9.01 3.58 -6.28
C PRO A 39 7.85 3.38 -5.28
N ALA A 40 7.70 4.25 -4.28
CA ALA A 40 6.69 4.12 -3.20
C ALA A 40 5.24 4.11 -3.70
N CYS A 41 4.96 4.71 -4.86
CA CYS A 41 3.65 4.67 -5.50
C CYS A 41 3.33 3.32 -6.17
N SER A 42 4.26 2.36 -6.20
CA SER A 42 4.02 1.02 -6.76
C SER A 42 2.99 0.24 -5.93
N ASN A 43 2.27 -0.68 -6.57
CA ASN A 43 1.21 -1.45 -5.91
C ASN A 43 1.76 -2.42 -4.86
N SER A 44 2.89 -3.06 -5.18
CA SER A 44 3.46 -4.14 -4.36
C SER A 44 4.48 -3.66 -3.33
N VAL A 45 4.84 -2.38 -3.30
CA VAL A 45 5.82 -1.83 -2.36
C VAL A 45 5.11 -1.39 -1.08
N ILE A 46 5.61 -1.76 0.08
CA ILE A 46 5.15 -1.21 1.35
C ILE A 46 5.78 0.17 1.52
N ALA A 47 4.99 1.23 1.42
CA ALA A 47 5.45 2.61 1.56
C ALA A 47 5.27 3.08 3.01
N ILE A 48 6.28 3.75 3.55
CA ILE A 48 6.34 4.11 4.97
C ILE A 48 6.35 5.63 5.14
N GLY A 49 5.37 6.15 5.88
CA GLY A 49 5.34 7.54 6.36
C GLY A 49 6.29 7.78 7.52
N ALA A 50 6.67 9.03 7.76
CA ALA A 50 7.56 9.41 8.85
C ALA A 50 6.84 10.23 9.92
N TYR A 51 7.11 9.92 11.19
CA TYR A 51 6.66 10.72 12.34
C TYR A 51 7.78 10.94 13.35
N SER A 52 7.60 11.90 14.25
CA SER A 52 8.55 12.16 15.34
C SER A 52 8.34 11.17 16.47
N SER A 53 9.40 10.49 16.94
CA SER A 53 9.28 9.65 18.13
C SER A 53 8.71 10.42 19.32
N GLU A 54 7.84 9.78 20.08
CA GLU A 54 7.38 10.28 21.37
C GLU A 54 8.53 10.23 22.39
N SER A 55 8.66 11.27 23.21
CA SER A 55 9.62 11.32 24.30
C SER A 55 9.07 12.14 25.45
N LEU A 56 9.51 11.83 26.68
CA LEU A 56 9.20 12.66 27.83
C LEU A 56 10.19 13.81 27.90
N ASN A 57 9.69 15.04 27.94
CA ASN A 57 10.52 16.21 28.19
C ASN A 57 10.99 16.24 29.67
N SER A 58 11.81 17.23 30.01
CA SER A 58 12.37 17.40 31.37
C SER A 58 11.33 17.59 32.48
N VAL A 59 10.09 17.90 32.14
CA VAL A 59 8.96 18.06 33.08
C VAL A 59 7.96 16.91 33.01
N GLY A 60 8.30 15.81 32.31
CA GLY A 60 7.48 14.59 32.23
C GLY A 60 6.27 14.67 31.31
N THR A 61 6.20 15.68 30.43
CA THR A 61 5.16 15.77 29.39
C THR A 61 5.64 15.03 28.15
N GLU A 62 4.78 14.19 27.58
CA GLU A 62 5.03 13.55 26.29
C GLU A 62 5.01 14.59 25.17
N VAL A 63 6.06 14.56 24.34
CA VAL A 63 6.22 15.42 23.17
C VAL A 63 6.66 14.57 21.98
N GLY A 64 6.34 15.03 20.77
CA GLY A 64 6.55 14.26 19.56
C GLY A 64 5.27 13.55 19.15
N GLY A 65 5.39 12.43 18.45
CA GLY A 65 4.26 11.63 17.96
C GLY A 65 3.64 12.16 16.67
N THR A 66 3.69 13.47 16.43
CA THR A 66 3.16 14.13 15.23
C THR A 66 3.85 13.67 13.94
N LEU A 67 3.10 13.69 12.82
CA LEU A 67 3.63 13.43 11.49
C LEU A 67 4.81 14.36 11.19
N ALA A 68 5.85 13.84 10.55
CA ALA A 68 6.96 14.67 10.11
C ALA A 68 6.47 15.61 9.01
N TYR A 69 6.82 16.90 9.11
CA TYR A 69 6.43 17.92 8.12
C TYR A 69 6.88 17.61 6.68
N PHE A 70 7.82 16.67 6.54
CA PHE A 70 8.38 16.21 5.26
C PHE A 70 7.81 14.89 4.76
N SER A 71 6.99 14.22 5.56
CA SER A 71 6.39 12.95 5.15
C SER A 71 5.44 13.22 3.99
N SER A 72 5.73 12.67 2.82
CA SER A 72 4.79 12.68 1.71
C SER A 72 3.59 11.80 2.01
N TYR A 73 2.42 12.23 1.55
CA TYR A 73 1.18 11.48 1.69
C TYR A 73 0.39 11.45 0.40
N GLY A 74 -0.52 10.47 0.36
CA GLY A 74 -1.25 10.07 -0.82
C GLY A 74 -2.37 11.02 -1.22
N PRO A 75 -3.34 10.54 -2.00
CA PRO A 75 -3.28 9.25 -2.68
C PRO A 75 -2.15 9.23 -3.73
N THR A 76 -1.90 8.08 -4.36
CA THR A 76 -1.12 8.05 -5.61
C THR A 76 -1.87 8.78 -6.73
N LEU A 77 -1.20 9.06 -7.87
CA LEU A 77 -1.83 9.71 -9.02
C LEU A 77 -3.08 8.98 -9.55
N ASP A 78 -3.15 7.66 -9.37
CA ASP A 78 -4.30 6.81 -9.72
C ASP A 78 -5.25 6.55 -8.55
N GLY A 79 -5.12 7.27 -7.43
CA GLY A 79 -6.09 7.26 -6.33
C GLY A 79 -5.88 6.17 -5.28
N ARG A 80 -4.80 5.38 -5.35
CA ARG A 80 -4.52 4.34 -4.36
C ARG A 80 -4.00 4.95 -3.06
N LEU A 81 -4.31 4.28 -1.95
CA LEU A 81 -3.86 4.68 -0.63
C LEU A 81 -2.36 4.41 -0.44
N LYS A 82 -1.64 5.46 -0.04
CA LYS A 82 -0.24 5.47 0.37
C LYS A 82 -0.02 6.65 1.34
N PRO A 83 0.87 6.55 2.34
CA PRO A 83 1.66 5.37 2.70
C PRO A 83 0.79 4.22 3.24
N ASN A 84 1.37 3.02 3.39
CA ASN A 84 0.66 1.87 3.98
C ASN A 84 0.54 2.03 5.50
N VAL A 85 1.65 2.42 6.15
CA VAL A 85 1.80 2.66 7.59
C VAL A 85 2.87 3.73 7.82
N SER A 86 3.02 4.20 9.05
CA SER A 86 4.00 5.21 9.45
C SER A 86 4.94 4.72 10.56
N ALA A 87 6.20 5.14 10.53
CA ALA A 87 7.23 4.75 11.49
C ALA A 87 8.12 5.95 11.91
N PRO A 88 8.85 5.85 13.04
CA PRO A 88 9.74 6.92 13.49
C PRO A 88 10.77 7.32 12.42
N GLY A 89 10.81 8.61 12.10
CA GLY A 89 11.67 9.14 11.04
C GLY A 89 12.32 10.48 11.36
N VAL A 90 12.04 11.09 12.50
CA VAL A 90 12.64 12.37 12.92
C VAL A 90 13.68 12.13 14.01
N SER A 91 14.88 12.67 13.83
CA SER A 91 15.98 12.60 14.78
C SER A 91 16.31 11.17 15.25
N VAL A 92 16.23 10.21 14.33
CA VAL A 92 16.55 8.79 14.59
C VAL A 92 18.06 8.65 14.64
N GLU A 93 18.58 8.14 15.76
CA GLU A 93 20.00 7.88 15.94
C GLU A 93 20.39 6.57 15.24
N SER A 94 21.42 6.62 14.40
CA SER A 94 21.97 5.44 13.72
C SER A 94 23.47 5.61 13.46
N SER A 95 24.12 4.52 13.04
CA SER A 95 25.55 4.49 12.77
C SER A 95 25.92 5.32 11.54
N LEU A 96 27.09 5.95 11.60
CA LEU A 96 27.70 6.65 10.48
C LEU A 96 28.77 5.78 9.83
N SER A 97 28.80 5.75 8.50
CA SER A 97 29.87 5.11 7.75
C SER A 97 31.24 5.73 8.06
N SER A 98 32.27 4.91 8.23
CA SER A 98 33.67 5.37 8.37
C SER A 98 34.23 5.97 7.08
N PHE A 99 33.56 5.75 5.94
CA PHE A 99 33.92 6.28 4.61
C PHE A 99 33.02 7.43 4.15
N ARG A 100 32.28 8.07 5.08
CA ARG A 100 31.40 9.20 4.76
C ARG A 100 32.19 10.39 4.21
N ASP A 101 31.59 11.09 3.26
CA ASP A 101 32.13 12.29 2.59
C ASP A 101 31.57 13.61 3.17
N GLY A 102 30.68 13.53 4.17
CA GLY A 102 30.05 14.66 4.84
C GLY A 102 30.41 14.81 6.31
N THR A 103 30.25 16.04 6.82
CA THR A 103 30.38 16.35 8.25
C THR A 103 29.04 16.20 8.95
N TYR A 104 29.01 15.45 10.05
CA TYR A 104 27.83 15.21 10.87
C TYR A 104 28.12 15.55 12.32
N THR A 105 27.08 15.97 13.06
CA THR A 105 27.17 16.12 14.52
C THR A 105 27.08 14.74 15.16
N VAL A 106 28.21 14.24 15.65
CA VAL A 106 28.28 12.97 16.39
C VAL A 106 27.53 13.13 17.71
N THR A 107 26.58 12.23 17.96
CA THR A 107 25.75 12.24 19.18
C THR A 107 26.18 11.18 20.18
N SER A 108 26.72 10.07 19.70
CA SER A 108 27.25 8.98 20.52
C SER A 108 28.34 8.21 19.75
N THR A 109 29.14 7.44 20.47
CA THR A 109 30.18 6.58 19.90
C THR A 109 30.13 5.19 20.53
N ALA A 110 30.57 4.17 19.80
CA ALA A 110 30.76 2.82 20.31
C ALA A 110 32.14 2.28 19.93
N GLU A 111 32.80 1.61 20.87
CA GLU A 111 34.09 0.95 20.64
C GLU A 111 33.87 -0.53 20.32
N PHE A 112 34.38 -1.00 19.19
CA PHE A 112 34.35 -2.42 18.84
C PHE A 112 35.60 -2.79 18.04
N ASP A 113 36.25 -3.89 18.44
CA ASP A 113 37.48 -4.40 17.81
C ASP A 113 38.59 -3.34 17.63
N GLY A 114 38.77 -2.48 18.64
CA GLY A 114 39.77 -1.41 18.63
C GLY A 114 39.46 -0.24 17.70
N MET A 115 38.22 -0.14 17.21
CA MET A 115 37.75 0.95 16.35
C MET A 115 36.56 1.68 16.99
N THR A 116 36.59 3.01 16.91
CA THR A 116 35.47 3.88 17.29
C THR A 116 34.49 3.99 16.13
N TYR A 117 33.22 3.69 16.39
CA TYR A 117 32.10 3.87 15.47
C TYR A 117 31.26 5.05 15.93
N ASP A 118 31.06 6.02 15.04
CA ASP A 118 30.27 7.21 15.33
C ASP A 118 28.80 6.99 15.01
N PHE A 119 27.94 7.63 15.79
CA PHE A 119 26.50 7.68 15.58
C PHE A 119 26.04 9.13 15.48
N ALA A 120 24.98 9.34 14.71
CA ALA A 120 24.33 10.64 14.61
C ALA A 120 22.83 10.48 14.42
N LYS A 121 22.10 11.57 14.71
CA LYS A 121 20.65 11.66 14.50
C LYS A 121 20.36 12.24 13.13
N LEU A 122 19.64 11.48 12.31
CA LEU A 122 19.18 11.89 10.98
C LEU A 122 17.65 11.90 10.91
N SER A 123 17.10 12.58 9.91
CA SER A 123 15.65 12.64 9.69
C SER A 123 15.30 12.35 8.24
N GLY A 124 14.25 11.56 8.04
CA GLY A 124 13.70 11.21 6.73
C GLY A 124 12.81 9.99 6.79
N THR A 125 11.96 9.80 5.78
CA THR A 125 11.31 8.50 5.53
C THR A 125 12.34 7.41 5.25
N SER A 126 13.56 7.78 4.82
CA SER A 126 14.74 6.92 4.78
C SER A 126 15.17 6.34 6.13
N MET A 127 14.73 6.92 7.26
CA MET A 127 14.94 6.36 8.60
C MET A 127 13.76 5.49 9.03
N SER A 128 12.52 5.90 8.69
CA SER A 128 11.29 5.12 8.93
C SER A 128 11.27 3.79 8.19
N SER A 129 11.76 3.77 6.95
CA SER A 129 11.79 2.60 6.07
C SER A 129 12.63 1.44 6.64
N PRO A 130 13.93 1.62 6.99
CA PRO A 130 14.72 0.56 7.60
C PRO A 130 14.25 0.18 9.00
N ALA A 131 13.67 1.09 9.77
CA ALA A 131 13.05 0.75 11.06
C ALA A 131 11.90 -0.27 10.86
N THR A 132 11.03 -0.02 9.87
CA THR A 132 9.96 -0.98 9.53
C THR A 132 10.52 -2.25 8.90
N ALA A 133 11.56 -2.18 8.08
CA ALA A 133 12.22 -3.37 7.54
C ALA A 133 12.78 -4.28 8.64
N GLY A 134 13.30 -3.71 9.73
CA GLY A 134 13.69 -4.47 10.91
C GLY A 134 12.52 -5.20 11.57
N VAL A 135 11.35 -4.56 11.67
CA VAL A 135 10.12 -5.22 12.15
C VAL A 135 9.72 -6.37 11.22
N VAL A 136 9.76 -6.17 9.91
CA VAL A 136 9.49 -7.22 8.92
C VAL A 136 10.46 -8.38 9.05
N ALA A 137 11.75 -8.12 9.30
CA ALA A 137 12.72 -9.17 9.54
C ALA A 137 12.36 -10.02 10.77
N LEU A 138 11.90 -9.39 11.87
CA LEU A 138 11.41 -10.11 13.04
C LEU A 138 10.13 -10.91 12.75
N MET A 139 9.21 -10.38 11.93
CA MET A 139 8.02 -11.11 11.50
C MET A 139 8.40 -12.36 10.68
N LEU A 140 9.36 -12.24 9.76
CA LEU A 140 9.84 -13.35 8.94
C LEU A 140 10.67 -14.36 9.74
N GLU A 141 11.40 -13.92 10.76
CA GLU A 141 12.06 -14.81 11.71
C GLU A 141 11.02 -15.63 12.51
N ALA A 142 9.97 -14.96 12.97
CA ALA A 142 8.88 -15.61 13.69
C ALA A 142 8.05 -16.56 12.81
N ASN A 143 7.85 -16.20 11.54
CA ASN A 143 7.12 -17.01 10.56
C ASN A 143 7.75 -16.86 9.15
N PRO A 144 8.66 -17.78 8.77
CA PRO A 144 9.34 -17.75 7.48
C PRO A 144 8.45 -18.03 6.27
N THR A 145 7.18 -18.40 6.48
CA THR A 145 6.24 -18.74 5.39
C THR A 145 5.41 -17.55 4.91
N LEU A 146 5.50 -16.40 5.60
CA LEU A 146 4.76 -15.19 5.23
C LEU A 146 5.14 -14.71 3.83
N THR A 147 4.13 -14.42 3.03
CA THR A 147 4.31 -13.73 1.75
C THR A 147 4.50 -12.22 1.97
N ALA A 148 4.97 -11.51 0.94
CA ALA A 148 5.03 -10.04 0.98
C ALA A 148 3.65 -9.40 1.18
N GLY A 149 2.58 -10.05 0.70
CA GLY A 149 1.19 -9.64 0.96
C GLY A 149 0.83 -9.80 2.43
N ASP A 150 1.09 -10.97 3.00
CA ASP A 150 0.81 -11.25 4.42
C ASP A 150 1.54 -10.28 5.33
N VAL A 151 2.81 -9.97 5.03
CA VAL A 151 3.60 -8.98 5.78
C VAL A 151 2.95 -7.60 5.73
N ARG A 152 2.53 -7.14 4.54
CA ARG A 152 1.85 -5.86 4.39
C ARG A 152 0.56 -5.84 5.22
N ASP A 153 -0.29 -6.85 5.05
CA ASP A 153 -1.60 -6.90 5.67
C ASP A 153 -1.48 -6.99 7.20
N LEU A 154 -0.50 -7.73 7.71
CA LEU A 154 -0.19 -7.80 9.13
C LEU A 154 0.31 -6.46 9.69
N LEU A 155 1.19 -5.76 8.97
CA LEU A 155 1.66 -4.44 9.38
C LEU A 155 0.50 -3.43 9.45
N GLU A 156 -0.39 -3.46 8.45
CA GLU A 156 -1.55 -2.58 8.38
C GLU A 156 -2.57 -2.88 9.50
N GLN A 157 -2.90 -4.15 9.72
CA GLN A 157 -3.88 -4.57 10.74
C GLN A 157 -3.39 -4.35 12.18
N THR A 158 -2.07 -4.38 12.40
CA THR A 158 -1.47 -4.22 13.74
C THR A 158 -0.93 -2.82 13.99
N ALA A 159 -1.06 -1.93 13.00
CA ALA A 159 -0.76 -0.52 13.19
C ALA A 159 -1.66 0.08 14.28
N ARG A 160 -1.09 0.95 15.09
CA ARG A 160 -1.78 1.61 16.20
C ARG A 160 -2.21 3.02 15.83
N GLU A 161 -3.32 3.42 16.41
CA GLU A 161 -3.81 4.79 16.44
C GLU A 161 -3.46 5.45 17.78
N ASP A 162 -3.35 6.77 17.79
CA ASP A 162 -3.23 7.59 18.99
C ASP A 162 -3.75 9.01 18.76
N ASN A 163 -3.43 9.93 19.67
CA ASN A 163 -3.89 11.31 19.62
C ASN A 163 -3.36 12.09 18.41
N ASP A 164 -2.23 11.69 17.81
CA ASP A 164 -1.66 12.36 16.64
C ASP A 164 -2.22 11.83 15.33
N THR A 165 -2.49 10.51 15.26
CA THR A 165 -3.17 9.93 14.10
C THR A 165 -4.64 10.29 14.07
N GLY A 166 -5.25 10.45 15.26
CA GLY A 166 -6.69 10.42 15.41
C GLY A 166 -7.27 9.05 15.08
N ALA A 167 -8.60 8.99 14.97
CA ALA A 167 -9.30 7.80 14.53
C ALA A 167 -9.16 7.64 13.01
N LEU A 168 -8.62 6.49 12.56
CA LEU A 168 -8.42 6.22 11.15
C LEU A 168 -9.56 5.35 10.58
N PRO A 169 -9.93 5.52 9.30
CA PRO A 169 -10.84 4.60 8.62
C PRO A 169 -10.24 3.19 8.56
N SER A 170 -11.09 2.16 8.49
CA SER A 170 -10.65 0.76 8.38
C SER A 170 -9.80 0.48 7.14
N GLU A 171 -10.05 1.22 6.06
CA GLU A 171 -9.33 1.18 4.80
C GLU A 171 -8.01 1.99 4.84
N GLY A 172 -7.72 2.66 5.95
CA GLY A 172 -6.64 3.62 6.12
C GLY A 172 -6.98 5.02 5.61
N ASP A 173 -6.11 5.98 5.90
CA ASP A 173 -6.16 7.32 5.34
C ASP A 173 -4.95 7.62 4.45
N TRP A 174 -4.97 8.77 3.77
CA TRP A 174 -3.86 9.15 2.90
C TRP A 174 -2.63 9.66 3.64
N VAL A 175 -2.76 10.09 4.91
CA VAL A 175 -1.70 10.76 5.66
C VAL A 175 -0.86 9.77 6.46
N TRP A 176 -1.50 8.97 7.30
CA TRP A 176 -0.90 8.00 8.20
C TRP A 176 -0.93 6.58 7.65
N GLY A 177 -1.74 6.32 6.62
CA GLY A 177 -2.03 4.98 6.15
C GLY A 177 -2.96 4.28 7.13
N HIS A 178 -2.56 3.12 7.62
CA HIS A 178 -3.27 2.40 8.69
C HIS A 178 -2.77 2.78 10.10
N GLY A 179 -1.86 3.75 10.22
CA GLY A 179 -1.36 4.25 11.51
C GLY A 179 0.11 3.95 11.77
N LYS A 180 0.50 3.95 13.04
CA LYS A 180 1.91 3.79 13.47
C LYS A 180 2.27 2.31 13.60
N VAL A 181 3.41 1.88 13.07
CA VAL A 181 3.90 0.49 13.17
C VAL A 181 4.03 0.05 14.63
N THR A 182 3.48 -1.13 14.97
CA THR A 182 3.60 -1.74 16.30
C THR A 182 4.35 -3.07 16.22
N ALA A 183 5.66 -3.04 16.45
CA ALA A 183 6.53 -4.21 16.25
C ALA A 183 6.08 -5.47 17.01
N SER A 184 5.71 -5.32 18.30
CA SER A 184 5.29 -6.44 19.14
C SER A 184 3.99 -7.09 18.64
N GLN A 185 3.02 -6.29 18.20
CA GLN A 185 1.75 -6.80 17.68
C GLN A 185 1.93 -7.43 16.30
N ALA A 186 2.74 -6.83 15.43
CA ALA A 186 3.06 -7.38 14.12
C ALA A 186 3.75 -8.76 14.23
N VAL A 187 4.72 -8.90 15.13
CA VAL A 187 5.41 -10.17 15.38
C VAL A 187 4.47 -11.18 16.05
N LEU A 188 3.63 -10.77 17.01
CA LEU A 188 2.66 -11.67 17.64
C LEU A 188 1.64 -12.21 16.63
N ALA A 189 1.18 -11.37 15.71
CA ALA A 189 0.28 -11.76 14.63
C ALA A 189 0.95 -12.72 13.64
N ALA A 190 2.24 -12.50 13.34
CA ALA A 190 3.05 -13.43 12.54
C ALA A 190 3.18 -14.82 13.20
N ILE A 191 3.43 -14.87 14.52
CA ILE A 191 3.53 -16.13 15.30
C ILE A 191 2.20 -16.87 15.34
N SER A 192 1.13 -16.13 15.61
CA SER A 192 -0.20 -16.71 15.84
C SER A 192 -0.82 -17.29 14.58
N GLY A 193 -0.13 -17.23 13.43
CA GLY A 193 -0.69 -17.62 12.15
C GLY A 193 -1.89 -16.76 11.80
N VAL A 194 -2.01 -15.57 12.41
CA VAL A 194 -2.89 -14.50 11.92
C VAL A 194 -2.22 -13.86 10.70
N SER A 195 -1.41 -14.61 9.95
CA SER A 195 -1.61 -14.63 8.52
C SER A 195 -3.11 -14.83 8.27
N SER A 196 -3.83 -13.73 8.05
CA SER A 196 -4.50 -13.65 6.78
C SER A 196 -3.41 -13.86 5.71
N GLY A 197 -3.03 -15.12 5.50
CA GLY A 197 -2.73 -15.55 4.15
C GLY A 197 -3.92 -15.15 3.29
N PRO A 198 -3.80 -15.16 1.94
CA PRO A 198 -4.98 -14.98 1.11
C PRO A 198 -6.02 -15.90 1.72
N THR A 199 -7.14 -15.33 2.17
CA THR A 199 -8.09 -16.08 2.96
C THR A 199 -8.26 -17.34 2.15
N SER A 200 -7.85 -18.50 2.69
CA SER A 200 -8.61 -19.69 2.41
C SER A 200 -9.92 -19.38 3.08
N ALA A 201 -10.69 -18.52 2.39
CA ALA A 201 -12.09 -18.47 2.49
C ALA A 201 -12.41 -19.95 2.40
N THR A 202 -12.80 -20.52 3.53
CA THR A 202 -13.95 -21.41 3.48
C THR A 202 -14.88 -20.72 2.49
N PRO A 203 -15.11 -21.27 1.28
CA PRO A 203 -15.67 -20.52 0.18
C PRO A 203 -17.07 -20.08 0.59
N SER A 204 -17.13 -18.87 1.13
CA SER A 204 -18.30 -18.25 1.72
C SER A 204 -18.35 -16.78 1.28
N ALA A 205 -17.81 -16.51 0.11
CA ALA A 205 -18.37 -15.71 -0.96
C ALA A 205 -17.33 -15.79 -2.07
N ALA A 206 -17.68 -16.35 -3.22
CA ALA A 206 -16.80 -16.27 -4.37
C ALA A 206 -16.54 -14.79 -4.67
N GLU A 207 -15.26 -14.37 -4.63
CA GLU A 207 -14.84 -13.05 -5.12
C GLU A 207 -15.57 -12.76 -6.45
N PRO A 208 -16.25 -11.61 -6.58
CA PRO A 208 -17.10 -11.33 -7.73
C PRO A 208 -16.25 -11.28 -8.99
N LEU A 209 -16.80 -11.80 -10.10
CA LEU A 209 -16.18 -11.64 -11.41
C LEU A 209 -16.05 -10.16 -11.72
N VAL A 210 -14.86 -9.73 -12.13
CA VAL A 210 -14.56 -8.34 -12.52
C VAL A 210 -14.62 -8.25 -14.03
N PHE A 211 -15.30 -7.23 -14.54
CA PHE A 211 -15.48 -6.96 -15.97
C PHE A 211 -14.85 -5.62 -16.31
N HIS A 212 -13.93 -5.59 -17.27
CA HIS A 212 -13.29 -4.35 -17.70
C HIS A 212 -13.14 -4.28 -19.23
N PRO A 213 -13.62 -3.22 -19.90
CA PRO A 213 -14.47 -2.16 -19.36
C PRO A 213 -15.90 -2.67 -19.08
N ASN A 214 -16.58 -2.08 -18.09
CA ASN A 214 -18.00 -2.29 -17.83
C ASN A 214 -18.62 -0.95 -17.41
N PRO A 215 -19.36 -0.23 -18.28
CA PRO A 215 -19.97 -0.72 -19.53
C PRO A 215 -18.99 -1.07 -20.65
N ALA A 216 -19.31 -2.14 -21.40
CA ALA A 216 -18.51 -2.68 -22.49
C ALA A 216 -19.05 -2.22 -23.87
N GLY A 217 -18.14 -2.07 -24.83
CA GLY A 217 -18.47 -1.97 -26.25
C GLY A 217 -18.42 -3.35 -26.90
N ASP A 218 -17.48 -3.53 -27.82
CA ASP A 218 -17.32 -4.74 -28.62
C ASP A 218 -16.64 -5.91 -27.90
N HIS A 219 -15.99 -5.66 -26.76
CA HIS A 219 -15.31 -6.70 -25.99
C HIS A 219 -15.27 -6.38 -24.50
N VAL A 220 -15.03 -7.40 -23.67
CA VAL A 220 -14.81 -7.25 -22.22
C VAL A 220 -13.78 -8.24 -21.71
N TRP A 221 -12.90 -7.76 -20.83
CA TRP A 221 -11.99 -8.60 -20.05
C TRP A 221 -12.68 -9.09 -18.79
N VAL A 222 -12.50 -10.38 -18.48
CA VAL A 222 -13.05 -11.03 -17.30
C VAL A 222 -11.91 -11.53 -16.41
N SER A 223 -11.90 -11.08 -15.16
CA SER A 223 -10.93 -11.48 -14.14
C SER A 223 -11.62 -11.74 -12.79
N GLY A 224 -10.85 -11.98 -11.73
CA GLY A 224 -11.39 -12.26 -10.39
C GLY A 224 -11.68 -13.74 -10.12
N PHE A 225 -11.01 -14.66 -10.84
CA PHE A 225 -11.05 -16.10 -10.58
C PHE A 225 -9.64 -16.71 -10.76
N GLU A 226 -9.43 -17.90 -10.18
CA GLU A 226 -8.12 -18.58 -10.16
C GLU A 226 -7.70 -19.10 -11.55
N GLU A 227 -6.40 -19.37 -11.75
CA GLU A 227 -5.82 -19.98 -12.96
C GLU A 227 -6.15 -21.49 -13.07
N VAL A 228 -7.43 -21.82 -12.93
CA VAL A 228 -7.98 -23.17 -13.03
C VAL A 228 -8.92 -23.21 -14.24
N LEU A 229 -8.83 -24.27 -15.05
CA LEU A 229 -9.66 -24.44 -16.23
C LEU A 229 -11.15 -24.40 -15.88
N SER A 230 -11.80 -23.32 -16.29
CA SER A 230 -13.19 -23.02 -15.97
C SER A 230 -14.02 -22.95 -17.25
N HIS A 231 -15.25 -23.47 -17.19
CA HIS A 231 -16.24 -23.28 -18.25
C HIS A 231 -17.04 -22.01 -17.97
N TRP A 232 -17.30 -21.19 -18.99
CA TRP A 232 -18.11 -19.99 -18.83
C TRP A 232 -19.26 -19.97 -19.84
N GLU A 233 -20.38 -19.39 -19.40
CA GLU A 233 -21.61 -19.21 -20.15
C GLU A 233 -22.09 -17.76 -19.97
N LEU A 234 -22.37 -17.07 -21.07
CA LEU A 234 -22.93 -15.72 -21.09
C LEU A 234 -24.41 -15.81 -21.43
N HIS A 235 -25.28 -15.32 -20.56
CA HIS A 235 -26.72 -15.34 -20.74
C HIS A 235 -27.29 -13.92 -20.90
N GLY A 236 -28.36 -13.78 -21.67
CA GLY A 236 -29.17 -12.56 -21.62
C GLY A 236 -30.14 -12.55 -20.45
N LEU A 237 -30.87 -11.45 -20.27
CA LEU A 237 -31.79 -11.26 -19.13
C LEU A 237 -32.95 -12.27 -19.05
N GLN A 238 -33.30 -12.94 -20.14
CA GLN A 238 -34.35 -13.97 -20.16
C GLN A 238 -33.77 -15.38 -19.92
N GLY A 239 -32.48 -15.48 -19.57
CA GLY A 239 -31.79 -16.73 -19.27
C GLY A 239 -31.28 -17.49 -20.50
N GLN A 240 -31.52 -16.99 -21.71
CA GLN A 240 -31.03 -17.60 -22.94
C GLN A 240 -29.51 -17.56 -23.00
N LEU A 241 -28.88 -18.70 -23.34
CA LEU A 241 -27.44 -18.78 -23.57
C LEU A 241 -27.08 -18.03 -24.86
N VAL A 242 -26.10 -17.14 -24.78
CA VAL A 242 -25.67 -16.24 -25.86
C VAL A 242 -24.27 -16.62 -26.36
N LYS A 243 -23.33 -16.86 -25.45
CA LYS A 243 -21.97 -17.35 -25.75
C LYS A 243 -21.50 -18.29 -24.64
N GLN A 244 -20.52 -19.13 -24.96
CA GLN A 244 -19.85 -19.99 -23.98
C GLN A 244 -18.42 -20.28 -24.41
N GLY A 245 -17.59 -20.71 -23.47
CA GLY A 245 -16.20 -21.08 -23.75
C GLY A 245 -15.51 -21.70 -22.54
N ASN A 246 -14.20 -21.87 -22.64
CA ASN A 246 -13.37 -22.24 -21.51
C ASN A 246 -12.26 -21.21 -21.34
N ALA A 247 -11.82 -20.98 -20.11
CA ALA A 247 -10.77 -20.04 -19.80
C ALA A 247 -9.96 -20.50 -18.57
N GLU A 248 -8.71 -20.08 -18.53
CA GLU A 248 -7.78 -20.20 -17.40
C GLU A 248 -7.28 -18.79 -17.10
N GLY A 249 -7.55 -18.25 -15.91
CA GLY A 249 -7.16 -16.89 -15.55
C GLY A 249 -7.83 -15.79 -16.39
N LEU A 250 -7.19 -14.63 -16.53
CA LEU A 250 -7.73 -13.49 -17.28
C LEU A 250 -8.06 -13.86 -18.74
N PHE A 251 -9.28 -13.61 -19.18
CA PHE A 251 -9.69 -13.86 -20.56
C PHE A 251 -10.56 -12.75 -21.15
N LEU A 252 -10.64 -12.72 -22.47
CA LEU A 252 -11.43 -11.76 -23.24
C LEU A 252 -12.70 -12.44 -23.79
N ILE A 253 -13.83 -11.74 -23.69
CA ILE A 253 -15.07 -12.09 -24.39
C ILE A 253 -15.35 -11.03 -25.44
N GLU A 254 -15.34 -11.44 -26.71
CA GLU A 254 -15.88 -10.63 -27.80
C GLU A 254 -17.40 -10.55 -27.69
N LEU A 255 -17.95 -9.35 -27.75
CA LEU A 255 -19.38 -9.03 -27.67
C LEU A 255 -19.96 -8.58 -29.02
N ASP A 256 -19.14 -8.51 -30.07
CA ASP A 256 -19.58 -8.20 -31.43
C ASP A 256 -20.84 -8.95 -31.85
N GLY A 257 -21.80 -8.21 -32.43
CA GLY A 257 -23.08 -8.75 -32.90
C GLY A 257 -24.13 -9.02 -31.82
N LEU A 258 -23.80 -8.86 -30.54
CA LEU A 258 -24.78 -8.94 -29.45
C LEU A 258 -25.57 -7.62 -29.32
N PRO A 259 -26.90 -7.66 -29.11
CA PRO A 259 -27.68 -6.44 -28.84
C PRO A 259 -27.19 -5.69 -27.60
N GLN A 260 -27.41 -4.37 -27.57
CA GLN A 260 -27.17 -3.58 -26.36
C GLN A 260 -28.08 -4.07 -25.23
N GLY A 261 -27.54 -4.13 -24.01
CA GLY A 261 -28.29 -4.63 -22.86
C GLY A 261 -27.42 -5.24 -21.78
N MET A 262 -28.08 -5.75 -20.75
CA MET A 262 -27.44 -6.42 -19.62
C MET A 262 -27.32 -7.93 -19.89
N TYR A 263 -26.16 -8.47 -19.54
CA TYR A 263 -25.84 -9.89 -19.65
C TYR A 263 -25.35 -10.40 -18.29
N VAL A 264 -25.56 -11.69 -18.04
CA VAL A 264 -25.08 -12.39 -16.86
C VAL A 264 -24.08 -13.43 -17.31
N LEU A 265 -22.83 -13.29 -16.87
CA LEU A 265 -21.82 -14.32 -17.06
C LEU A 265 -21.90 -15.30 -15.89
N GLN A 266 -21.96 -16.59 -16.17
CA GLN A 266 -21.80 -17.68 -15.23
C GLN A 266 -20.48 -18.40 -15.53
N LEU A 267 -19.65 -18.63 -14.50
CA LEU A 267 -18.37 -19.32 -14.62
C LEU A 267 -18.34 -20.49 -13.65
N GLN A 268 -18.07 -21.69 -14.15
CA GLN A 268 -18.02 -22.92 -13.40
C GLN A 268 -16.60 -23.50 -13.41
N ASP A 269 -16.00 -23.59 -12.22
CA ASP A 269 -14.73 -24.28 -12.01
C ASP A 269 -14.94 -25.79 -12.22
N ARG A 270 -14.21 -26.38 -13.17
CA ARG A 270 -14.34 -27.81 -13.51
C ARG A 270 -13.77 -28.74 -12.44
N THR A 271 -12.87 -28.25 -11.59
CA THR A 271 -12.22 -29.05 -10.54
C THR A 271 -12.86 -28.88 -9.17
N ARG A 272 -13.35 -27.67 -8.85
CA ARG A 272 -13.91 -27.37 -7.51
C ARG A 272 -15.44 -27.26 -7.48
N GLY A 273 -16.11 -27.32 -8.64
CA GLY A 273 -17.58 -27.24 -8.74
C GLY A 273 -18.17 -25.89 -8.34
N LEU A 274 -17.33 -24.87 -8.12
CA LEU A 274 -17.73 -23.53 -7.73
C LEU A 274 -18.36 -22.81 -8.94
N VAL A 275 -19.56 -22.27 -8.76
CA VAL A 275 -20.25 -21.44 -9.77
C VAL A 275 -20.22 -19.99 -9.35
N ARG A 276 -19.63 -19.13 -10.19
CA ARG A 276 -19.58 -17.67 -10.02
C ARG A 276 -20.47 -16.99 -11.02
N ARG A 277 -21.01 -15.83 -10.67
CA ARG A 277 -21.85 -15.01 -11.55
C ARG A 277 -21.45 -13.55 -11.50
N GLY A 278 -21.60 -12.88 -12.63
CA GLY A 278 -21.25 -11.47 -12.77
C GLY A 278 -22.13 -10.77 -13.79
N ARG A 279 -22.31 -9.44 -13.63
CA ARG A 279 -23.16 -8.63 -14.50
C ARG A 279 -22.32 -7.76 -15.43
N LEU A 280 -22.65 -7.85 -16.71
CA LEU A 280 -22.03 -7.11 -17.79
C LEU A 280 -23.08 -6.21 -18.44
N LEU A 281 -22.76 -4.94 -18.65
CA LEU A 281 -23.60 -4.02 -19.40
C LEU A 281 -22.92 -3.70 -20.75
N LYS A 282 -23.58 -4.05 -21.87
CA LYS A 282 -23.14 -3.69 -23.22
C LYS A 282 -23.86 -2.43 -23.68
N THR A 283 -23.11 -1.40 -24.08
CA THR A 283 -23.64 -0.06 -24.43
C THR A 283 -23.48 0.34 -25.89
N GLN A 284 -22.67 -0.36 -26.68
CA GLN A 284 -22.49 -0.10 -28.11
C GLN A 284 -22.54 -1.41 -28.88
#